data_AF-A0A7Z2PSD8-F1
#
_entry.id   AF-A0A7Z2PSD8-F1
#
_cell.length_a   1.000
_cell.length_b   1.000
_cell.length_c   1.000
_cell.angle_alpha   90.00
_cell.angle_beta   90.00
_cell.angle_gamma   90.00
#
_symmetry.space_group_name_H-M   'P 1'
#
loop_
_entity.id
_entity.type
_entity.pdbx_description
1 polymer ?
#
loop_
_entity_poly.entity_id
_entity_poly.type
_entity_poly.pdbx_seq_one_letter_code
_entity_poly.pdbx_strand_id
1 'polypeptide(L)'
;MDMNNDYSHAGPGFKRRAKREKLERSAKPKPYLQKPEFENRRVRQLEMSEGYNNARGVKKRIRHLVLDHDMSYLDACETMKQQGYSITGLTISNIRTEMKEILHMLLELGLIDRDHLARYRRQFMKKQARARDE
;
A
#
# COMPACT_ATOMS: atom_id res chain seq x y z
N MET A 1 -13.95 -13.49 55.65
CA MET A 1 -12.58 -13.56 55.12
C MET A 1 -12.67 -13.34 53.62
N ASP A 2 -12.51 -12.11 53.15
CA ASP A 2 -12.46 -11.80 51.71
C ASP A 2 -11.04 -12.07 51.20
N MET A 3 -10.87 -13.18 50.50
CA MET A 3 -9.60 -13.51 49.85
C MET A 3 -9.52 -12.75 48.53
N ASN A 4 -8.87 -11.58 48.55
CA ASN A 4 -8.53 -10.83 47.34
C ASN A 4 -7.51 -11.62 46.51
N ASN A 5 -8.02 -12.41 45.56
CA ASN A 5 -7.25 -13.14 44.55
C ASN A 5 -6.83 -12.23 43.39
N ASP A 6 -6.04 -11.19 43.66
CA ASP A 6 -5.53 -10.34 42.59
C ASP A 6 -4.20 -10.88 42.03
N TYR A 7 -4.29 -11.53 40.87
CA TYR A 7 -3.16 -12.06 40.11
C TYR A 7 -2.58 -11.05 39.10
N SER A 8 -2.95 -9.77 39.19
CA SER A 8 -2.49 -8.70 38.29
C SER A 8 -0.96 -8.59 38.14
N HIS A 9 -0.21 -9.13 39.10
CA HIS A 9 1.26 -9.08 39.18
C HIS A 9 1.94 -10.42 38.83
N ALA A 10 1.17 -11.47 38.59
CA ALA A 10 1.66 -12.79 38.24
C ALA A 10 1.80 -12.95 36.73
N GLY A 11 3.00 -13.31 36.27
CA GLY A 11 3.26 -13.70 34.89
C GLY A 11 4.54 -13.09 34.30
N PRO A 12 5.17 -13.78 33.32
CA PRO A 12 6.33 -13.26 32.61
C PRO A 12 5.96 -11.98 31.85
N GLY A 13 6.70 -10.90 32.13
CA GLY A 13 6.49 -9.59 31.47
C GLY A 13 5.88 -8.49 32.34
N PHE A 14 5.44 -8.79 33.56
CA PHE A 14 4.91 -7.78 34.50
C PHE A 14 5.89 -6.62 34.73
N LYS A 15 7.17 -6.93 35.02
CA LYS A 15 8.23 -5.91 35.19
C LYS A 15 8.36 -4.98 33.97
N ARG A 16 8.15 -5.51 32.75
CA ARG A 16 8.20 -4.73 31.51
C ARG A 16 7.00 -3.80 31.37
N ARG A 17 5.79 -4.29 31.66
CA ARG A 17 4.54 -3.50 31.67
C ARG A 17 4.58 -2.40 32.72
N ALA A 18 4.94 -2.73 33.96
CA ALA A 18 5.06 -1.76 35.05
C ALA A 18 6.12 -0.68 34.77
N LYS A 19 7.26 -1.05 34.16
CA LYS A 19 8.30 -0.08 33.75
C LYS A 19 7.79 0.87 32.65
N ARG A 20 7.07 0.34 31.65
CA ARG A 20 6.48 1.14 30.57
C ARG A 20 5.43 2.10 31.11
N GLU A 21 4.55 1.63 31.98
CA GLU A 21 3.50 2.45 32.59
C GLU A 21 4.08 3.55 33.49
N LYS A 22 5.14 3.24 34.26
CA LYS A 22 5.88 4.25 35.02
C LYS A 22 6.52 5.31 34.11
N LEU A 23 7.08 4.89 32.97
CA LEU A 23 7.65 5.80 31.96
C LEU A 23 6.58 6.71 31.34
N GLU A 24 5.43 6.14 30.94
CA GLU A 24 4.30 6.89 30.38
C GLU A 24 3.72 7.90 31.37
N ARG A 25 3.57 7.53 32.66
CA ARG A 25 3.11 8.45 33.72
C ARG A 25 4.13 9.53 34.08
N SER A 26 5.43 9.25 33.93
CA SER A 26 6.52 10.19 34.24
C SER A 26 6.93 11.08 33.06
N ALA A 27 6.40 10.81 31.86
CA ALA A 27 6.73 11.55 30.66
C ALA A 27 6.09 12.95 30.72
N LYS A 28 6.90 13.95 31.09
CA LYS A 28 6.50 15.36 30.94
C LYS A 28 6.26 15.67 29.46
N PRO A 29 5.15 16.33 29.09
CA PRO A 29 4.94 16.76 27.72
C PRO A 29 6.08 17.71 27.34
N LYS A 30 6.78 17.42 26.25
CA LYS A 30 7.93 18.24 25.85
C LYS A 30 7.40 19.58 25.31
N PRO A 31 7.73 20.73 25.90
CA PRO A 31 7.10 22.02 25.56
C PRO A 31 7.29 22.43 24.09
N TYR A 32 8.39 22.00 23.48
CA TYR A 32 8.72 22.33 22.10
C TYR A 32 7.88 21.57 21.05
N LEU A 33 7.19 20.48 21.44
CA LEU A 33 6.30 19.72 20.56
C LEU A 33 4.89 20.33 20.46
N GLN A 34 4.55 21.30 21.32
CA GLN A 34 3.25 22.00 21.33
C GLN A 34 3.29 23.34 20.58
N LYS A 35 4.42 23.66 19.93
CA LYS A 35 4.52 24.85 19.09
C LYS A 35 3.75 24.62 17.78
N PRO A 36 2.99 25.61 17.28
CA PRO A 36 2.22 25.47 16.03
C PRO A 36 3.11 25.13 14.82
N GLU A 37 4.38 25.53 14.84
CA GLU A 37 5.38 25.16 13.83
C GLU A 37 5.62 23.65 13.72
N PHE A 38 5.56 22.93 14.85
CA PHE A 38 5.79 21.49 14.91
C PHE A 38 4.57 20.70 14.41
N GLU A 39 3.36 21.17 14.72
CA GLU A 39 2.12 20.63 14.14
C GLU A 39 2.07 20.84 12.63
N ASN A 40 2.36 22.06 12.14
CA ASN A 40 2.41 22.35 10.72
C ASN A 40 3.45 21.50 9.97
N ARG A 41 4.62 21.25 10.59
CA ARG A 41 5.63 20.34 10.01
C ARG A 41 5.16 18.89 9.98
N ARG A 42 4.46 18.43 11.01
CA ARG A 42 3.90 17.08 11.08
C ARG A 42 2.76 16.87 10.09
N VAL A 43 1.88 17.86 9.93
CA VAL A 43 0.79 17.87 8.93
C VAL A 43 1.36 17.82 7.52
N ARG A 44 2.33 18.69 7.17
CA ARG A 44 3.01 18.63 5.86
C ARG A 44 3.69 17.28 5.60
N GLN A 45 4.30 16.67 6.62
CA GLN A 45 4.89 15.33 6.48
C GLN A 45 3.85 14.24 6.26
N LEU A 46 2.69 14.32 6.91
CA LEU A 46 1.58 13.40 6.70
C LEU A 46 0.97 13.57 5.30
N GLU A 47 0.72 14.80 4.86
CA GLU A 47 0.25 15.12 3.50
C GLU A 47 1.22 14.60 2.42
N MET A 48 2.53 14.78 2.63
CA MET A 48 3.56 14.21 1.76
C MET A 48 3.51 12.68 1.75
N SER A 49 3.27 12.05 2.91
CA SER A 49 3.14 10.59 3.00
C SER A 49 1.89 10.08 2.30
N GLU A 50 0.77 10.79 2.39
CA GLU A 50 -0.49 10.45 1.73
C GLU A 50 -0.38 10.64 0.22
N GLY A 51 0.17 11.75 -0.23
CA GLY A 51 0.46 11.99 -1.65
C GLY A 51 1.40 10.94 -2.24
N TYR A 52 2.45 10.55 -1.49
CA TYR A 52 3.34 9.46 -1.89
C TYR A 52 2.63 8.11 -1.94
N ASN A 53 1.80 7.78 -0.94
CA ASN A 53 1.03 6.54 -0.90
C ASN A 53 0.01 6.48 -2.05
N ASN A 54 -0.63 7.60 -2.37
CA ASN A 54 -1.54 7.73 -3.50
C ASN A 54 -0.80 7.56 -4.83
N ALA A 55 0.35 8.22 -5.02
CA ALA A 55 1.18 8.05 -6.21
C ALA A 55 1.70 6.61 -6.35
N ARG A 56 2.08 5.97 -5.24
CA ARG A 56 2.46 4.55 -5.22
C ARG A 56 1.28 3.67 -5.62
N GLY A 57 0.08 3.98 -5.13
CA GLY A 57 -1.17 3.31 -5.50
C GLY A 57 -1.47 3.44 -6.99
N VAL A 58 -1.32 4.64 -7.55
CA VAL A 58 -1.46 4.92 -8.99
C VAL A 58 -0.49 4.09 -9.84
N LYS A 59 0.82 4.16 -9.53
CA LYS A 59 1.82 3.39 -10.27
C LYS A 59 1.53 1.89 -10.18
N LYS A 60 1.19 1.41 -8.99
CA LYS A 60 0.82 0.01 -8.76
C LYS A 60 -0.40 -0.38 -9.60
N ARG A 61 -1.41 0.49 -9.69
CA ARG A 61 -2.61 0.23 -10.50
C ARG A 61 -2.27 0.10 -11.97
N ILE A 62 -1.50 1.03 -12.53
CA ILE A 62 -1.07 0.97 -13.94
C ILE A 62 -0.29 -0.32 -14.22
N ARG A 63 0.64 -0.70 -13.33
CA ARG A 63 1.39 -1.96 -13.48
C ARG A 63 0.47 -3.19 -13.51
N HIS A 64 -0.55 -3.24 -12.64
CA HIS A 64 -1.52 -4.33 -12.64
C HIS A 64 -2.32 -4.40 -13.93
N LEU A 65 -2.75 -3.25 -14.48
CA LEU A 65 -3.47 -3.22 -15.76
C LEU A 65 -2.64 -3.85 -16.90
N VAL A 66 -1.32 -3.68 -16.89
CA VAL A 66 -0.41 -4.29 -17.88
C VAL A 66 -0.22 -5.79 -17.63
N LEU A 67 -0.02 -6.20 -16.38
CA LEU A 67 0.22 -7.59 -16.02
C LEU A 67 -1.02 -8.45 -16.26
N ASP A 68 -2.16 -7.99 -15.77
CA ASP A 68 -3.41 -8.74 -15.69
C ASP A 68 -4.12 -8.83 -17.05
N HIS A 69 -4.04 -7.77 -17.85
CA HIS A 69 -4.85 -7.63 -19.07
C HIS A 69 -4.03 -7.39 -20.35
N ASP A 70 -2.73 -7.12 -20.25
CA ASP A 70 -1.92 -6.61 -21.38
C ASP A 70 -2.57 -5.40 -22.08
N MET A 71 -3.22 -4.54 -21.29
CA MET A 71 -4.05 -3.47 -21.82
C MET A 71 -3.29 -2.53 -22.75
N SER A 72 -3.99 -2.07 -23.78
CA SER A 72 -3.48 -1.03 -24.67
C SER A 72 -3.34 0.30 -23.91
N TYR A 73 -2.62 1.25 -24.53
CA TYR A 73 -2.47 2.59 -23.97
C TYR A 73 -3.83 3.28 -23.77
N LEU A 74 -4.69 3.23 -24.78
CA LEU A 74 -5.98 3.91 -24.77
C LEU A 74 -6.88 3.31 -23.70
N ASP A 75 -6.96 1.97 -23.63
CA ASP A 75 -7.75 1.27 -22.62
C ASP A 75 -7.26 1.59 -21.21
N ALA A 76 -5.94 1.69 -21.01
CA ALA A 76 -5.36 2.06 -19.73
C ALA A 76 -5.73 3.49 -19.33
N CYS A 77 -5.69 4.43 -20.26
CA CYS A 77 -6.12 5.81 -20.03
C CYS A 77 -7.61 5.88 -19.66
N GLU A 78 -8.48 5.22 -20.43
CA GLU A 78 -9.91 5.18 -20.15
C GLU A 78 -10.23 4.53 -18.81
N THR A 79 -9.60 3.38 -18.52
CA THR A 79 -9.80 2.66 -17.25
C THR A 79 -9.37 3.48 -16.05
N MET A 80 -8.23 4.18 -16.13
CA MET A 80 -7.76 5.05 -15.05
C MET A 80 -8.68 6.25 -14.86
N LYS A 81 -9.22 6.81 -15.96
CA LYS A 81 -10.20 7.90 -15.92
C LYS A 81 -11.52 7.47 -15.30
N GLN A 82 -12.05 6.30 -15.69
CA GLN A 82 -13.28 5.73 -15.12
C GLN A 82 -13.14 5.44 -13.62
N GLN A 83 -11.94 5.10 -13.16
CA GLN A 83 -11.63 4.89 -11.74
C GLN A 83 -11.41 6.20 -10.97
N GLY A 84 -11.55 7.36 -11.60
CA GLY A 84 -11.41 8.67 -10.97
C GLY A 84 -9.97 9.14 -10.75
N TYR A 85 -8.98 8.50 -11.40
CA TYR A 85 -7.59 8.94 -11.30
C TYR A 85 -7.30 10.08 -12.27
N SER A 86 -6.90 11.23 -11.74
CA SER A 86 -6.41 12.38 -12.51
C SER A 86 -4.90 12.26 -12.78
N ILE A 87 -4.52 11.54 -13.84
CA ILE A 87 -3.11 11.29 -14.22
C ILE A 87 -2.93 11.62 -15.70
N THR A 88 -1.73 12.11 -16.06
CA THR A 88 -1.41 12.40 -17.46
C THR A 88 -1.20 11.11 -18.27
N GLY A 89 -1.60 11.15 -19.54
CA GLY A 89 -1.35 10.05 -20.48
C GLY A 89 0.14 9.72 -20.61
N LEU A 90 1.02 10.72 -20.49
CA LEU A 90 2.47 10.52 -20.50
C LEU A 90 2.93 9.60 -19.35
N THR A 91 2.46 9.83 -18.13
CA THR A 91 2.81 8.97 -16.98
C THR A 91 2.30 7.55 -17.15
N ILE A 92 1.08 7.39 -17.67
CA ILE A 92 0.52 6.06 -17.99
C ILE A 92 1.35 5.37 -19.06
N SER A 93 1.78 6.10 -20.09
CA SER A 93 2.58 5.56 -21.17
C SER A 93 3.95 5.08 -20.69
N ASN A 94 4.68 5.91 -19.95
CA ASN A 94 6.02 5.58 -19.47
C ASN A 94 5.99 4.32 -18.59
N ILE A 95 5.08 4.27 -17.60
CA ILE A 95 4.96 3.10 -16.71
C ILE A 95 4.56 1.84 -17.49
N ARG A 96 3.69 1.98 -18.50
CA ARG A 96 3.29 0.84 -19.34
C ARG A 96 4.48 0.30 -20.12
N THR A 97 5.25 1.17 -20.76
CA THR A 97 6.42 0.79 -21.55
C THR A 97 7.46 0.11 -20.68
N GLU A 98 7.83 0.71 -19.54
CA GLU A 98 8.74 0.11 -18.56
C GLU A 98 8.30 -1.31 -18.17
N MET A 99 7.00 -1.50 -17.87
CA MET A 99 6.50 -2.81 -17.49
C MET A 99 6.55 -3.84 -18.62
N LYS A 100 6.31 -3.41 -19.87
CA LYS A 100 6.40 -4.30 -21.03
C LYS A 100 7.85 -4.74 -21.27
N GLU A 101 8.79 -3.82 -21.13
CA GLU A 101 10.23 -4.11 -21.23
C GLU A 101 10.68 -5.07 -20.13
N ILE A 102 10.26 -4.84 -18.88
CA ILE A 102 10.56 -5.75 -17.76
C ILE A 102 9.97 -7.14 -18.04
N LEU A 103 8.71 -7.22 -18.48
CA LEU A 103 8.09 -8.50 -18.81
C LEU A 103 8.82 -9.23 -19.92
N HIS A 104 9.24 -8.51 -20.97
CA HIS A 104 10.00 -9.07 -22.06
C HIS A 104 11.32 -9.66 -21.57
N MET A 105 12.08 -8.88 -20.79
CA MET A 105 13.35 -9.32 -20.21
C MET A 105 13.17 -10.55 -19.32
N LEU A 106 12.12 -10.60 -18.49
CA LEU A 106 11.85 -11.76 -17.63
C LEU A 106 11.47 -13.02 -18.42
N LEU A 107 10.77 -12.87 -19.55
CA LEU A 107 10.45 -13.96 -20.47
C LEU A 107 11.71 -14.46 -21.18
N GLU A 108 12.57 -13.56 -21.66
CA GLU A 108 13.82 -13.90 -22.33
C GLU A 108 14.80 -14.64 -21.40
N LEU A 109 14.88 -14.22 -20.14
CA LEU A 109 15.70 -14.86 -19.12
C LEU A 109 15.09 -16.17 -18.59
N GLY A 110 13.89 -16.56 -19.04
CA GLY A 110 13.19 -17.76 -18.58
C GLY A 110 12.73 -17.71 -17.12
N LEU A 111 12.71 -16.53 -16.51
CA LEU A 111 12.23 -16.32 -15.13
C LEU A 111 10.70 -16.35 -15.05
N ILE A 112 10.03 -16.12 -16.18
CA ILE A 112 8.58 -16.28 -16.34
C ILE A 112 8.34 -17.20 -17.54
N ASP A 113 7.43 -18.17 -17.36
CA ASP A 113 6.89 -18.97 -18.45
C ASP A 113 5.75 -18.20 -19.16
N ARG A 114 5.85 -18.10 -20.49
CA ARG A 114 4.85 -17.45 -21.34
C ARG A 114 3.47 -18.09 -21.20
N ASP A 115 3.40 -19.42 -21.12
CA ASP A 115 2.13 -20.13 -21.01
C ASP A 115 1.53 -19.94 -19.61
N HIS A 116 2.37 -19.93 -18.58
CA HIS A 116 1.94 -19.62 -17.23
C HIS A 116 1.37 -18.19 -17.14
N LEU A 117 2.03 -17.20 -17.74
CA LEU A 117 1.53 -15.82 -17.78
C LEU A 117 0.18 -15.73 -18.52
N ALA A 118 0.03 -16.43 -19.65
CA ALA A 118 -1.24 -16.48 -20.37
C ALA A 118 -2.36 -17.13 -19.54
N ARG A 119 -2.07 -18.22 -18.82
CA ARG A 119 -3.02 -18.86 -17.90
C ARG A 119 -3.45 -17.92 -16.78
N TYR A 120 -2.50 -17.21 -16.17
CA TYR A 120 -2.75 -16.21 -15.14
C TYR A 120 -3.75 -15.14 -15.62
N ARG A 121 -3.49 -14.53 -16.78
CA ARG A 121 -4.36 -13.51 -17.38
C ARG A 121 -5.79 -14.04 -17.62
N ARG A 122 -5.92 -15.25 -18.18
CA ARG A 122 -7.24 -15.87 -18.40
C ARG A 122 -7.99 -16.13 -17.09
N GLN A 123 -7.31 -16.62 -16.06
CA GLN A 123 -7.94 -16.86 -14.75
C GLN A 123 -8.40 -15.55 -14.10
N PHE A 124 -7.60 -14.50 -14.20
CA PHE A 124 -7.94 -13.19 -13.69
C PHE A 124 -9.19 -12.61 -14.37
N MET A 125 -9.27 -12.68 -15.70
CA MET A 125 -10.45 -12.27 -16.47
C MET A 125 -11.72 -13.01 -16.03
N LYS A 126 -11.63 -14.33 -15.85
CA LYS A 126 -12.74 -15.15 -15.35
C LYS A 126 -13.21 -14.71 -13.96
N LYS A 127 -12.27 -14.36 -13.08
CA LYS A 127 -12.59 -13.86 -11.73
C LYS A 127 -13.29 -12.51 -11.79
N GLN A 128 -12.85 -11.60 -12.65
CA GLN A 128 -13.51 -10.31 -12.83
C GLN A 128 -14.92 -10.43 -13.42
N ALA A 129 -15.12 -11.32 -14.39
CA ALA A 129 -16.44 -11.56 -14.97
C ALA A 129 -17.45 -11.99 -13.91
N ARG A 130 -17.08 -12.99 -13.09
CA ARG A 130 -17.93 -13.46 -11.98
C ARG A 130 -18.27 -12.35 -10.97
N ALA A 131 -17.29 -11.52 -10.62
CA ALA A 131 -17.51 -10.42 -9.69
C ALA A 131 -18.37 -9.27 -10.24
N ARG A 132 -18.69 -9.26 -11.54
CA ARG A 132 -19.63 -8.31 -12.14
C ARG A 132 -21.06 -8.85 -12.22
N ASP A 133 -21.21 -10.18 -12.15
CA ASP A 133 -22.50 -10.87 -12.21
C ASP A 133 -23.13 -11.07 -10.80
N GLU A 134 -22.37 -10.80 -9.73
CA GLU A 134 -22.79 -10.75 -8.32
C GLU A 134 -23.17 -9.32 -7.90
#